data_AF-W1YH70-F1
#
_entry.id   AF-W1YH70-F1
#
_cell.length_a   1.000
_cell.length_b   1.000
_cell.length_c   1.000
_cell.angle_alpha   90.00
_cell.angle_beta   90.00
_cell.angle_gamma   90.00
#
_symmetry.space_group_name_H-M   'P 1'
#
loop_
_entity.id
_entity.type
_entity.pdbx_description
1 polymer ?
#
loop_
_entity_poly.entity_id
_entity_poly.type
_entity_poly.pdbx_seq_one_letter_code
_entity_poly.pdbx_strand_id
1 'polypeptide(L)'
;KEQAPELKTVLVSGDVYANGGANDVQEVAYALATAVCYVRQLAQRNIDIHTIARSMMFTFSMGANFFMEIAKLRALRVLWARIMEAFGAEEADRAVHVHGRTSAFTKTV
;
A
#
# COMPACT_ATOMS: atom_id res chain seq x y z
N LYS A 1 1.24 1.26 20.60
CA LYS A 1 0.68 -0.10 20.43
C LYS A 1 0.08 -0.68 21.72
N GLU A 2 0.53 -0.28 22.92
CA GLU A 2 0.03 -0.84 24.20
C GLU A 2 -1.47 -0.67 24.44
N GLN A 3 -2.08 0.43 23.99
CA GLN A 3 -3.52 0.68 24.17
C GLN A 3 -4.38 0.32 22.94
N ALA A 4 -3.75 0.13 21.78
CA ALA A 4 -4.44 -0.17 20.51
C ALA A 4 -3.51 -1.00 19.60
N PRO A 5 -3.44 -2.33 19.80
CA PRO A 5 -2.48 -3.19 19.09
C PRO A 5 -2.83 -3.44 17.61
N GLU A 6 -4.10 -3.23 17.22
CA GLU A 6 -4.59 -3.41 15.85
C GLU A 6 -4.51 -2.13 15.00
N LEU A 7 -4.17 -0.99 15.61
CA LEU A 7 -4.11 0.29 14.92
C LEU A 7 -2.99 0.30 13.87
N LYS A 8 -3.36 0.56 12.62
CA LYS A 8 -2.44 0.86 11.53
C LYS A 8 -2.10 2.35 11.58
N THR A 9 -0.83 2.68 11.76
CA THR A 9 -0.36 4.06 11.96
C THR A 9 0.17 4.71 10.67
N VAL A 10 0.50 3.91 9.67
CA VAL A 10 1.04 4.39 8.39
C VAL A 10 0.11 3.99 7.27
N LEU A 11 -0.53 4.99 6.67
CA LEU A 11 -1.36 4.82 5.48
C LEU A 11 -0.59 5.36 4.26
N VAL A 12 -0.30 4.48 3.30
CA VAL A 12 0.25 4.87 2.01
C VAL A 12 -0.91 5.13 1.05
N SER A 13 -1.07 6.39 0.67
CA SER A 13 -2.17 6.85 -0.18
C SER A 13 -1.80 6.81 -1.65
N GLY A 14 -2.49 5.94 -2.40
CA GLY A 14 -2.47 5.88 -3.87
C GLY A 14 -3.46 6.85 -4.51
N ASP A 15 -4.54 7.22 -3.80
CA ASP A 15 -5.62 8.05 -4.34
C ASP A 15 -5.15 9.44 -4.77
N VAL A 16 -4.12 10.00 -4.14
CA VAL A 16 -3.50 11.27 -4.55
C VAL A 16 -2.93 11.17 -5.95
N TYR A 17 -2.31 10.03 -6.32
CA TYR A 17 -1.74 9.84 -7.65
C TYR A 17 -2.84 9.62 -8.69
N ALA A 18 -3.83 8.76 -8.40
CA ALA A 18 -4.94 8.51 -9.31
C ALA A 18 -5.75 9.78 -9.60
N ASN A 19 -6.07 10.56 -8.56
CA ASN A 19 -6.77 11.84 -8.72
C ASN A 19 -5.89 12.90 -9.42
N GLY A 20 -4.56 12.75 -9.36
CA GLY A 20 -3.60 13.54 -10.14
C GLY A 20 -3.48 13.11 -11.61
N GLY A 21 -4.25 12.11 -12.06
CA GLY A 21 -4.24 11.61 -13.44
C GLY A 21 -3.30 10.44 -13.71
N ALA A 22 -2.72 9.82 -12.67
CA ALA A 22 -1.93 8.61 -12.84
C ALA A 22 -2.81 7.44 -13.32
N ASN A 23 -2.27 6.62 -14.22
CA ASN A 23 -2.90 5.34 -14.57
C ASN A 23 -2.69 4.28 -13.48
N ASP A 24 -3.37 3.14 -13.60
CA ASP A 24 -3.34 2.04 -12.61
C ASP A 24 -1.94 1.50 -12.32
N VAL A 25 -1.08 1.42 -13.35
CA VAL A 25 0.30 0.94 -13.21
C VAL A 25 1.14 1.96 -12.44
N GLN A 26 0.99 3.24 -12.79
CA GLN A 26 1.69 4.34 -12.13
C GLN A 26 1.26 4.47 -10.67
N GLU A 27 -0.03 4.39 -10.37
CA GLU A 27 -0.56 4.46 -9.00
C GLU A 27 0.10 3.40 -8.10
N VAL A 28 0.16 2.14 -8.55
CA VAL A 28 0.80 1.06 -7.80
C VAL A 28 2.30 1.27 -7.69
N ALA A 29 2.97 1.65 -8.77
CA ALA A 29 4.41 1.87 -8.77
C ALA A 29 4.81 2.97 -7.77
N TYR A 30 4.11 4.10 -7.78
CA TYR A 30 4.36 5.22 -6.88
C TYR A 30 4.02 4.88 -5.43
N ALA A 31 2.88 4.21 -5.19
CA ALA A 31 2.52 3.77 -3.85
C ALA A 31 3.57 2.80 -3.27
N LEU A 32 4.03 1.81 -4.04
CA LEU A 32 5.06 0.87 -3.61
C LEU A 32 6.41 1.57 -3.39
N ALA A 33 6.81 2.51 -4.25
CA ALA A 33 8.03 3.27 -4.09
C ALA A 33 8.01 4.10 -2.79
N THR A 34 6.87 4.76 -2.50
CA THR A 34 6.65 5.49 -1.24
C THR A 34 6.71 4.56 -0.04
N ALA A 35 6.07 3.38 -0.12
CA ALA A 35 6.12 2.38 0.94
C ALA A 35 7.54 1.87 1.21
N VAL A 36 8.33 1.58 0.17
CA VAL A 36 9.75 1.19 0.28
C VAL A 36 10.57 2.29 0.95
N CYS A 37 10.31 3.55 0.61
CA CYS A 37 10.96 4.68 1.27
C CYS A 37 10.64 4.69 2.78
N TYR A 38 9.37 4.51 3.15
CA TYR A 38 8.96 4.45 4.57
C TYR A 38 9.58 3.28 5.31
N VAL A 39 9.57 2.08 4.73
CA VAL A 39 10.21 0.89 5.34
C VAL A 39 11.69 1.15 5.58
N ARG A 40 12.42 1.69 4.60
CA ARG A 40 13.85 2.05 4.75
C ARG A 40 14.08 3.07 5.86
N GLN A 41 13.26 4.10 5.92
CA GLN A 41 13.35 5.16 6.93
C GLN A 41 13.00 4.68 8.34
N LEU A 42 12.09 3.71 8.48
CA LEU A 42 11.75 3.10 9.77
C LEU A 42 12.83 2.11 10.21
N ALA A 43 13.39 1.33 9.27
CA ALA A 43 14.51 0.44 9.53
C ALA A 43 15.76 1.22 9.99
N GLN A 44 16.05 2.38 9.40
CA GLN A 44 17.13 3.27 9.85
C GLN A 44 16.94 3.78 11.30
N ARG A 45 15.70 3.80 11.80
CA ARG A 45 15.37 4.14 13.18
C ARG A 45 15.35 2.92 14.11
N ASN A 46 15.87 1.77 13.65
CA ASN A 46 15.89 0.50 14.37
C ASN A 46 14.49 -0.02 14.75
N ILE A 47 13.47 0.31 13.96
CA ILE A 47 12.14 -0.27 14.14
C ILE A 47 12.13 -1.63 13.44
N ASP A 48 11.74 -2.65 14.19
CA ASP A 48 11.64 -4.02 13.72
C ASP A 48 10.66 -4.19 12.54
N ILE A 49 11.00 -5.08 11.60
CA ILE A 49 10.23 -5.28 10.36
C ILE A 49 8.83 -5.83 10.63
N HIS A 50 8.68 -6.72 11.62
CA HIS A 50 7.37 -7.24 12.03
C HIS A 50 6.47 -6.11 12.54
N THR A 51 7.05 -5.18 13.31
CA THR A 51 6.35 -3.98 13.76
C THR A 51 5.91 -3.09 12.60
N ILE A 52 6.79 -2.86 11.61
CA ILE A 52 6.50 -2.05 10.41
C ILE A 52 5.38 -2.70 9.59
N ALA A 53 5.48 -3.99 9.29
CA ALA A 53 4.49 -4.75 8.53
C ALA A 53 3.10 -4.64 9.15
N ARG A 54 3.02 -4.79 10.48
CA ARG A 54 1.76 -4.69 11.21
C ARG A 54 1.20 -3.27 11.29
N SER A 55 2.00 -2.24 11.06
CA SER A 55 1.58 -0.83 11.18
C SER A 55 1.22 -0.18 9.84
N MET A 56 1.61 -0.76 8.71
CA MET A 56 1.35 -0.22 7.38
C MET A 56 0.05 -0.75 6.77
N MET A 57 -0.60 0.12 6.00
CA MET A 57 -1.70 -0.22 5.10
C MET A 57 -1.68 0.70 3.87
N PHE A 58 -2.37 0.29 2.80
CA PHE A 58 -2.49 1.07 1.58
C PHE A 58 -3.93 1.53 1.37
N THR A 59 -4.11 2.66 0.69
CA THR A 59 -5.39 3.01 0.08
C THR A 59 -5.24 3.26 -1.41
N PHE A 60 -6.19 2.78 -2.19
CA PHE A 60 -6.21 2.93 -3.65
C PHE A 60 -7.56 3.47 -4.10
N SER A 61 -7.51 4.30 -5.15
CA SER A 61 -8.70 4.78 -5.83
C SER A 61 -9.17 3.73 -6.85
N MET A 62 -10.44 3.34 -6.77
CA MET A 62 -11.07 2.37 -7.67
C MET A 62 -11.81 3.13 -8.77
N GLY A 63 -11.23 3.16 -9.97
CA GLY A 63 -11.81 3.75 -11.17
C GLY A 63 -12.85 2.86 -11.85
N ALA A 64 -13.22 3.25 -13.07
CA ALA A 64 -14.26 2.58 -13.86
C ALA A 64 -13.77 1.32 -14.62
N ASN A 65 -12.45 1.10 -14.71
CA ASN A 65 -11.89 -0.03 -15.44
C ASN A 65 -11.88 -1.31 -14.59
N PHE A 66 -13.02 -1.96 -14.50
CA PHE A 66 -13.27 -3.08 -13.57
C PHE A 66 -12.19 -4.16 -13.54
N PHE A 67 -11.78 -4.69 -14.69
CA PHE A 67 -10.77 -5.76 -14.74
C PHE A 67 -9.36 -5.26 -14.41
N MET A 68 -9.05 -4.02 -14.78
CA MET A 68 -7.77 -3.42 -14.44
C MET A 68 -7.66 -3.18 -12.94
N GLU A 69 -8.73 -2.75 -12.27
CA GLU A 69 -8.79 -2.59 -10.81
C GLU A 69 -8.57 -3.92 -10.08
N ILE A 70 -9.19 -5.01 -10.56
CA ILE A 70 -8.95 -6.36 -10.02
C ILE A 70 -7.49 -6.76 -10.21
N ALA A 71 -6.93 -6.57 -11.41
CA ALA A 71 -5.54 -6.88 -11.70
C ALA A 71 -4.58 -6.06 -10.84
N LYS A 72 -4.86 -4.77 -10.64
CA LYS A 72 -4.11 -3.82 -9.82
C LYS A 72 -3.97 -4.32 -8.39
N LEU A 73 -5.09 -4.64 -7.74
CA LEU A 73 -5.10 -5.15 -6.36
C LEU A 73 -4.39 -6.50 -6.22
N ARG A 74 -4.49 -7.38 -7.24
CA ARG A 74 -3.78 -8.67 -7.26
C ARG A 74 -2.27 -8.48 -7.41
N ALA A 75 -1.85 -7.63 -8.35
CA ALA A 75 -0.45 -7.32 -8.61
C ALA A 75 0.20 -6.69 -7.38
N LEU A 76 -0.48 -5.73 -6.73
CA LEU A 76 -0.03 -5.12 -5.49
C LEU A 76 0.33 -6.15 -4.42
N ARG A 77 -0.52 -7.14 -4.17
CA ARG A 77 -0.28 -8.17 -3.15
C ARG A 77 1.00 -8.97 -3.44
N VAL A 78 1.20 -9.36 -4.69
CA VAL A 78 2.38 -10.12 -5.10
C VAL A 78 3.64 -9.27 -4.98
N LEU A 79 3.60 -8.04 -5.48
CA LEU A 79 4.75 -7.13 -5.45
C LEU A 79 5.13 -6.74 -4.02
N TRP A 80 4.15 -6.43 -3.17
CA TRP A 80 4.38 -6.09 -1.77
C TRP A 80 5.00 -7.27 -1.00
N ALA A 81 4.50 -8.49 -1.20
CA ALA A 81 5.06 -9.67 -0.56
C ALA A 81 6.55 -9.89 -0.92
N ARG A 82 6.91 -9.66 -2.20
CA ARG A 82 8.31 -9.72 -2.66
C ARG A 82 9.19 -8.62 -2.07
N ILE A 83 8.65 -7.41 -1.94
CA ILE A 83 9.35 -6.30 -1.31
C ILE A 83 9.63 -6.61 0.16
N MET A 84 8.62 -7.07 0.91
CA MET A 84 8.77 -7.43 2.32
C MET A 84 9.73 -8.61 2.52
N GLU A 85 9.67 -9.61 1.63
CA GLU A 85 10.65 -10.70 1.59
C GLU A 85 12.09 -10.18 1.41
N ALA A 86 12.32 -9.21 0.52
CA ALA A 86 13.63 -8.60 0.32
C ALA A 86 14.13 -7.80 1.54
N PHE A 87 13.22 -7.32 2.39
CA PHE A 87 13.54 -6.69 3.68
C PHE A 87 13.69 -7.71 4.83
N GLY A 88 13.59 -9.01 4.56
CA GLY A 88 13.75 -10.08 5.55
C GLY A 88 12.49 -10.39 6.37
N ALA A 89 11.31 -9.95 5.93
CA ALA A 89 10.07 -10.26 6.61
C ALA A 89 9.69 -11.75 6.47
N GLU A 90 9.16 -12.33 7.55
CA GLU A 90 8.60 -13.68 7.56
C GLU A 90 7.33 -13.76 6.71
N GLU A 91 6.92 -14.97 6.32
CA GLU A 91 5.74 -15.17 5.48
C GLU A 91 4.46 -14.55 6.08
N ALA A 92 4.30 -14.63 7.40
CA ALA A 92 3.18 -14.06 8.13
C ALA A 92 3.08 -12.52 8.01
N ASP A 93 4.21 -11.84 7.79
CA ASP A 93 4.31 -10.38 7.75
C ASP A 93 4.25 -9.80 6.33
N ARG A 94 4.18 -10.67 5.32
CA ARG A 94 4.11 -10.25 3.90
C ARG A 94 2.69 -9.87 3.47
N ALA A 95 1.69 -10.12 4.31
CA ALA A 95 0.31 -9.76 4.04
C ALA A 95 0.14 -8.23 3.98
N VAL A 96 -0.68 -7.76 3.05
CA VAL A 96 -1.00 -6.33 2.88
C VAL A 96 -2.46 -6.07 3.24
N HIS A 97 -2.69 -4.97 3.96
CA HIS A 97 -4.03 -4.45 4.18
C HIS A 97 -4.29 -3.31 3.20
N VAL A 98 -5.41 -3.39 2.48
CA VAL A 98 -5.80 -2.41 1.47
C VAL A 98 -7.18 -1.88 1.78
N HIS A 99 -7.30 -0.56 1.78
CA HIS A 99 -8.58 0.15 1.81
C HIS A 99 -8.90 0.68 0.40
N GLY A 100 -9.90 0.10 -0.26
CA GLY A 100 -10.38 0.58 -1.55
C GLY A 100 -11.43 1.68 -1.38
N ARG A 101 -11.28 2.78 -2.10
CA ARG A 101 -12.27 3.86 -2.19
C ARG A 101 -12.65 4.10 -3.64
N THR A 102 -13.93 4.30 -3.94
CA THR A 102 -14.35 4.63 -5.31
C THR A 102 -13.80 5.98 -5.76
N SER A 103 -13.41 6.05 -7.02
CA SER A 103 -12.74 7.22 -7.60
C SER A 103 -13.68 8.41 -7.70
N ALA A 104 -13.23 9.56 -7.19
CA ALA A 104 -13.90 10.83 -7.39
C ALA A 104 -13.69 11.35 -8.82
N PHE A 105 -12.55 11.02 -9.45
CA PHE A 105 -12.20 11.47 -10.80
C PHE A 105 -13.20 11.00 -11.86
N THR A 106 -13.80 9.83 -11.67
CA THR A 106 -14.80 9.27 -12.59
C THR A 106 -16.22 9.75 -12.30
N LYS A 107 -16.44 10.56 -11.25
CA LYS A 107 -17.75 11.07 -10.87
C LYS A 107 -18.06 12.35 -11.65
N THR A 108 -19.18 12.37 -12.37
CA THR A 108 -19.68 13.59 -13.03
C THR A 108 -20.36 14.51 -12.00
N VAL A 109 -20.36 15.81 -12.30
CA VAL A 109 -21.07 16.83 -11.51
C VAL A 109 -22.59 16.70 -11.62
#